data_AF-A0A662QVE9-F1
#
_entry.id   AF-A0A662QVE9-F1
#
_cell.length_a   1.000
_cell.length_b   1.000
_cell.length_c   1.000
_cell.angle_alpha   90.00
_cell.angle_beta   90.00
_cell.angle_gamma   90.00
#
_symmetry.space_group_name_H-M   'P 1'
#
loop_
_entity.id
_entity.type
_entity.pdbx_description
1 polymer ?
#
loop_
_entity_poly.entity_id
_entity_poly.type
_entity_poly.pdbx_seq_one_letter_code
_entity_poly.pdbx_strand_id
1 'polypeptide(L)'
;MSSYVKKIFVPGTYDTITDGHTFLFEQIEKIYGDEIDKIVIGIGVNPEKRNEDFTLKEREEMIYKSLESHPELASKVEIVSYTGFLYDFVDENGIPVIIRGIRSAEEYKEEKGLRDAGRTSDAEAITQYIPAEEDVAHIRSSYAKMVLEGGGPIAKLVSPYVKQCLEARKMGQYRINLTGVMNAGKSYVGSELERICKETGIPVNNIELDPIIHQIYDGKLDDYIYRKARENIIDKVGKEVACEDGTINRDVLREKVAERPEILNALTEILYKPLMTYVKRHELFNEKGLIIFNAALVAESDMNGLANNNVVLVTADDESLERRFDEEIDKGKITEHEFRVIQSSQYTEKVKIRKINEDIEKSKHGTLFTYDNSDDLHQSVESLFHKIIREIDQYGQLRFTGLWNRLKANGDPEKAYHDLIGAYLHHTS
;
A
#
# COMPACT_ATOMS: atom_id res chain seq x y z
N MET A 1 14.29 25.39 40.28
CA MET A 1 13.53 24.13 40.15
C MET A 1 13.51 23.81 38.68
N SER A 2 14.29 22.82 38.23
CA SER A 2 14.30 22.39 36.83
C SER A 2 13.00 21.65 36.55
N SER A 3 11.98 22.32 36.03
CA SER A 3 10.72 21.68 35.66
C SER A 3 10.90 20.97 34.32
N TYR A 4 11.51 19.79 34.36
CA TYR A 4 11.48 18.87 33.23
C TYR A 4 10.02 18.55 32.89
N VAL A 5 9.63 18.74 31.62
CA VAL A 5 8.32 18.31 31.12
C VAL A 5 8.37 16.80 31.00
N LYS A 6 8.12 16.05 32.08
CA LYS A 6 8.30 14.60 32.06
C LYS A 6 7.42 13.87 31.04
N LYS A 7 6.21 14.38 30.80
CA LYS A 7 5.23 13.75 29.91
C LYS A 7 4.50 14.78 29.07
N ILE A 8 4.24 14.43 27.82
CA ILE A 8 3.39 15.17 26.90
C ILE A 8 2.23 14.27 26.49
N PHE A 9 1.00 14.75 26.57
CA PHE A 9 -0.18 14.04 26.10
C PHE A 9 -0.58 14.50 24.69
N VAL A 10 -0.76 13.55 23.77
CA VAL A 10 -1.20 13.82 22.40
C VAL A 10 -2.52 13.08 22.14
N PRO A 11 -3.67 13.72 22.42
CA PRO A 11 -4.98 13.11 22.31
C PRO A 11 -5.46 12.98 20.87
N GLY A 12 -6.17 11.90 20.57
CA GLY A 12 -6.85 11.70 19.29
C GLY A 12 -7.73 10.47 19.32
N THR A 13 -8.63 10.33 18.34
CA THR A 13 -9.35 9.06 18.15
C THR A 13 -8.48 8.03 17.45
N TYR A 14 -7.53 8.50 16.63
CA TYR A 14 -6.60 7.71 15.82
C TYR A 14 -7.25 6.54 15.07
N ASP A 15 -8.54 6.69 14.71
CA ASP A 15 -9.26 5.73 13.88
C ASP A 15 -8.51 5.44 12.59
N THR A 16 -7.77 6.42 12.10
CA THR A 16 -6.68 6.17 11.15
C THR A 16 -5.56 7.14 11.47
N ILE A 17 -4.40 6.62 11.89
CA ILE A 17 -3.17 7.42 11.97
C ILE A 17 -2.74 7.81 10.56
N THR A 18 -2.21 9.02 10.39
CA THR A 18 -1.85 9.59 9.09
C THR A 18 -0.46 10.17 9.19
N ASP A 19 0.19 10.46 8.06
CA ASP A 19 1.53 11.05 8.07
C ASP A 19 1.54 12.43 8.76
N GLY A 20 0.41 13.15 8.77
CA GLY A 20 0.26 14.38 9.56
C GLY A 20 0.31 14.17 11.09
N HIS A 21 -0.08 12.99 11.59
CA HIS A 21 0.06 12.65 13.01
C HIS A 21 1.52 12.28 13.32
N THR A 22 2.15 11.47 12.48
CA THR A 22 3.58 11.14 12.61
C THR A 22 4.43 12.40 12.60
N PHE A 23 4.16 13.32 11.67
CA PHE A 23 4.82 14.63 11.61
C PHE A 23 4.66 15.40 12.93
N LEU A 24 3.46 15.43 13.53
CA LEU A 24 3.25 16.07 14.82
C LEU A 24 4.14 15.45 15.91
N PHE A 25 4.21 14.11 15.96
CA PHE A 25 5.04 13.41 16.94
C PHE A 25 6.54 13.71 16.75
N GLU A 26 7.00 13.77 15.49
CA GLU A 26 8.37 14.20 15.16
C GLU A 26 8.66 15.64 15.60
N GLN A 27 7.71 16.57 15.41
CA GLN A 27 7.90 17.95 15.89
C GLN A 27 7.98 18.00 17.41
N ILE A 28 7.17 17.20 18.12
CA ILE A 28 7.25 17.10 19.57
C ILE A 28 8.62 16.60 20.00
N GLU A 29 9.12 15.52 19.39
CA GLU A 29 10.47 15.02 19.68
C GLU A 29 11.56 16.05 19.35
N LYS A 30 11.45 16.75 18.22
CA LYS A 30 12.42 17.77 17.83
C LYS A 30 12.48 18.96 18.78
N ILE A 31 11.32 19.38 19.30
CA ILE A 31 11.21 20.55 20.19
C ILE A 31 11.55 20.19 21.63
N TYR A 32 11.07 19.04 22.10
CA TYR A 32 11.11 18.69 23.52
C TYR A 32 11.94 17.44 23.84
N GLY A 33 12.55 16.80 22.85
CA GLY A 33 13.13 15.46 22.96
C GLY A 33 14.15 15.27 24.07
N ASP A 34 14.92 16.30 24.41
CA ASP A 34 15.91 16.28 25.49
C ASP A 34 15.31 16.60 26.88
N GLU A 35 14.09 17.12 26.90
CA GLU A 35 13.40 17.61 28.10
C GLU A 35 12.22 16.71 28.54
N ILE A 36 11.87 15.69 27.74
CA ILE A 36 10.74 14.79 27.96
C ILE A 36 11.16 13.34 28.19
N ASP A 37 10.46 12.67 29.11
CA ASP A 37 10.62 11.23 29.32
C ASP A 37 9.71 10.44 28.36
N LYS A 38 8.47 10.91 28.16
CA LYS A 38 7.45 10.21 27.36
C LYS A 38 6.53 11.13 26.56
N ILE A 39 6.20 10.69 25.33
CA ILE A 39 5.08 11.16 24.52
C ILE A 39 3.94 10.14 24.68
N VAL A 40 2.90 10.52 25.42
CA VAL A 40 1.73 9.69 25.69
C VAL A 40 0.69 9.94 24.60
N ILE A 41 0.56 9.02 23.65
CA ILE A 41 -0.47 9.04 22.61
C ILE A 41 -1.76 8.48 23.21
N GLY A 42 -2.74 9.36 23.42
CA GLY A 42 -4.02 9.01 24.04
C GLY A 42 -5.11 8.73 23.03
N ILE A 43 -5.52 7.46 22.91
CA ILE A 43 -6.64 7.02 22.08
C ILE A 43 -7.93 7.20 22.89
N GLY A 44 -8.72 8.21 22.54
CA GLY A 44 -10.02 8.44 23.15
C GLY A 44 -11.04 7.43 22.66
N VAL A 45 -11.58 6.61 23.56
CA VAL A 45 -12.61 5.61 23.26
C VAL A 45 -13.98 6.17 23.65
N ASN A 46 -14.91 6.21 22.70
CA ASN A 46 -16.29 6.56 22.97
C ASN A 46 -17.19 5.33 22.72
N PRO A 47 -17.69 4.66 23.77
CA PRO A 47 -18.50 3.45 23.64
C PRO A 47 -19.79 3.63 22.82
N GLU A 48 -20.31 4.85 22.75
CA GLU A 48 -21.54 5.19 22.03
C GLU A 48 -21.29 5.45 20.53
N LYS A 49 -20.04 5.72 20.13
CA LYS A 49 -19.67 5.93 18.72
C LYS A 49 -19.43 4.59 18.03
N ARG A 50 -20.44 4.13 17.27
CA ARG A 50 -20.39 2.89 16.49
C ARG A 50 -19.75 3.03 15.11
N ASN A 51 -19.13 4.17 14.80
CA ASN A 51 -18.69 4.53 13.46
C ASN A 51 -17.16 4.60 13.31
N GLU A 52 -16.41 3.99 14.22
CA GLU A 52 -14.98 3.79 14.08
C GLU A 52 -14.73 2.62 13.11
N ASP A 53 -13.84 2.83 12.15
CA ASP A 53 -13.50 1.82 11.16
C ASP A 53 -12.60 0.74 11.74
N PHE A 54 -11.86 1.05 12.82
CA PHE A 54 -10.88 0.15 13.42
C PHE A 54 -11.10 -0.02 14.92
N THR A 55 -10.83 -1.23 15.40
CA THR A 55 -10.87 -1.55 16.83
C THR A 55 -9.75 -0.81 17.57
N LEU A 56 -9.85 -0.72 18.91
CA LEU A 56 -8.78 -0.12 19.70
C LEU A 56 -7.41 -0.77 19.43
N LYS A 57 -7.36 -2.11 19.44
CA LYS A 57 -6.12 -2.86 19.19
C LYS A 57 -5.54 -2.60 17.79
N GLU A 58 -6.40 -2.52 16.78
CA GLU A 58 -5.98 -2.20 15.41
C GLU A 58 -5.42 -0.78 15.31
N ARG A 59 -6.00 0.19 16.03
CA ARG A 59 -5.48 1.56 16.11
C ARG A 59 -4.12 1.62 16.80
N GLU A 60 -3.96 0.93 17.92
CA GLU A 60 -2.68 0.80 18.62
C GLU A 60 -1.61 0.20 17.69
N GLU A 61 -1.94 -0.90 17.01
CA GLU A 61 -1.04 -1.56 16.06
C GLU A 61 -0.64 -0.63 14.90
N MET A 62 -1.60 0.09 14.32
CA MET A 62 -1.33 1.07 13.26
C MET A 62 -0.39 2.19 13.74
N ILE A 63 -0.56 2.69 14.98
CA ILE A 63 0.34 3.69 15.56
C ILE A 63 1.74 3.09 15.73
N TYR A 64 1.87 1.92 16.35
CA TYR A 64 3.17 1.25 16.52
C TYR A 64 3.88 1.06 15.18
N LYS A 65 3.17 0.52 14.18
CA LYS A 65 3.71 0.29 12.84
C LYS A 65 4.13 1.55 12.11
N SER A 66 3.40 2.66 12.32
CA SER A 66 3.75 3.95 11.71
C SER A 66 4.97 4.61 12.35
N LEU A 67 5.39 4.14 13.54
CA LEU A 67 6.55 4.64 14.26
C LEU A 67 7.80 3.75 14.09
N GLU A 68 7.70 2.58 13.46
CA GLU A 68 8.86 1.68 13.26
C GLU A 68 9.96 2.32 12.40
N SER A 69 9.62 3.25 11.51
CA SER A 69 10.60 4.05 10.74
C SER A 69 11.26 5.17 11.55
N HIS A 70 10.83 5.41 12.80
CA HIS A 70 11.29 6.47 13.69
C HIS A 70 11.71 5.86 15.05
N PRO A 71 12.80 5.09 15.13
CA PRO A 71 13.16 4.32 16.32
C PRO A 71 13.43 5.20 17.56
N GLU A 72 14.00 6.39 17.38
CA GLU A 72 14.24 7.34 18.46
C GLU A 72 12.91 7.83 19.05
N LEU A 73 12.00 8.30 18.19
CA LEU A 73 10.63 8.68 18.56
C LEU A 73 9.89 7.53 19.26
N ALA A 74 9.91 6.34 18.65
CA ALA A 74 9.20 5.17 19.14
C ALA A 74 9.63 4.77 20.56
N SER A 75 10.90 4.96 20.91
CA SER A 75 11.41 4.67 22.26
C SER A 75 10.80 5.55 23.36
N LYS A 76 10.34 6.76 22.98
CA LYS A 76 9.72 7.75 23.87
C LYS A 76 8.20 7.68 23.85
N VAL A 77 7.60 6.92 22.95
CA VAL A 77 6.13 6.83 22.84
C VAL A 77 5.56 5.82 23.83
N GLU A 78 4.47 6.21 24.47
CA GLU A 78 3.58 5.36 25.25
C GLU A 78 2.18 5.50 24.64
N ILE A 79 1.53 4.39 24.31
CA ILE A 79 0.17 4.41 23.76
C ILE A 79 -0.77 3.99 24.87
N VAL A 80 -1.78 4.82 25.12
CA VAL A 80 -2.80 4.57 26.14
C VAL A 80 -4.18 4.80 25.54
N SER A 81 -5.15 4.00 25.96
CA SER A 81 -6.55 4.28 25.72
C SER A 81 -7.18 4.91 26.95
N TYR A 82 -8.16 5.78 26.75
CA TYR A 82 -8.90 6.39 27.85
C TYR A 82 -10.36 6.61 27.47
N THR A 83 -11.21 6.70 28.48
CA THR A 83 -12.62 7.08 28.37
C THR A 83 -12.89 8.27 29.28
N GLY A 84 -14.05 8.91 29.13
CA GLY A 84 -14.41 10.06 29.95
C GLY A 84 -13.73 11.35 29.51
N PHE A 85 -13.54 12.27 30.45
CA PHE A 85 -13.06 13.61 30.15
C PHE A 85 -11.53 13.64 30.05
N LEU A 86 -11.02 14.27 29.00
CA LEU A 86 -9.59 14.34 28.72
C LEU A 86 -8.79 14.99 29.85
N TYR A 87 -9.32 16.06 30.45
CA TYR A 87 -8.60 16.80 31.47
C TYR A 87 -8.47 16.02 32.78
N ASP A 88 -9.49 15.22 33.13
CA ASP A 88 -9.42 14.30 34.29
C ASP A 88 -8.32 13.25 34.06
N PHE A 89 -8.23 12.69 32.85
CA PHE A 89 -7.21 11.71 32.51
C PHE A 89 -5.78 12.26 32.68
N VAL A 90 -5.52 13.48 32.20
CA VAL A 90 -4.18 14.07 32.32
C VAL A 90 -3.82 14.41 33.76
N ASP A 91 -4.79 14.84 34.58
CA ASP A 91 -4.59 15.09 36.01
C ASP A 91 -4.30 13.80 36.78
N GLU A 92 -5.09 12.74 36.55
CA GLU A 92 -4.90 11.42 37.17
C GLU A 92 -3.51 10.85 36.87
N ASN A 93 -2.97 11.16 35.69
CA ASN A 93 -1.66 10.67 35.23
C ASN A 93 -0.51 11.67 35.45
N GLY A 94 -0.80 12.82 36.06
CA GLY A 94 0.17 13.89 36.32
C GLY A 94 0.87 14.38 35.06
N ILE A 95 0.14 14.51 33.95
CA ILE A 95 0.69 14.95 32.65
C ILE A 95 0.55 16.47 32.52
N PRO A 96 1.66 17.24 32.53
CA PRO A 96 1.59 18.70 32.62
C PRO A 96 1.27 19.40 31.30
N VAL A 97 1.42 18.72 30.16
CA VAL A 97 1.32 19.33 28.84
C VAL A 97 0.46 18.47 27.91
N ILE A 98 -0.51 19.10 27.25
CA ILE A 98 -1.28 18.53 26.15
C ILE A 98 -0.82 19.21 24.87
N ILE A 99 -0.45 18.45 23.84
CA ILE A 99 -0.12 18.99 22.52
C ILE A 99 -1.17 18.56 21.50
N ARG A 100 -1.62 19.52 20.68
CA ARG A 100 -2.49 19.28 19.52
C ARG A 100 -1.90 19.90 18.26
N GLY A 101 -2.02 19.19 17.14
CA GLY A 101 -1.71 19.74 15.82
C GLY A 101 -2.85 20.62 15.32
N ILE A 102 -2.54 21.76 14.70
CA ILE A 102 -3.54 22.64 14.05
C ILE A 102 -3.15 22.88 12.59
N ARG A 103 -4.12 22.76 11.68
CA ARG A 103 -3.86 22.95 10.23
C ARG A 103 -4.34 24.29 9.70
N SER A 104 -5.31 24.92 10.37
CA SER A 104 -5.88 26.19 9.94
C SER A 104 -6.33 27.06 11.12
N ALA A 105 -6.63 28.32 10.81
CA ALA A 105 -7.18 29.24 11.80
C ALA A 105 -8.57 28.81 12.30
N GLU A 106 -9.38 28.12 11.48
CA GLU A 106 -10.65 27.54 11.92
C GLU A 106 -10.44 26.40 12.92
N GLU A 107 -9.57 25.43 12.60
CA GLU A 107 -9.27 24.32 13.52
C GLU A 107 -8.76 24.84 14.87
N TYR A 108 -7.88 25.85 14.85
CA TYR A 108 -7.41 26.49 16.08
C TYR A 108 -8.56 27.11 16.90
N LYS A 109 -9.54 27.75 16.26
CA LYS A 109 -10.69 28.34 16.98
C LYS A 109 -11.53 27.28 17.66
N GLU A 110 -11.81 26.17 16.97
CA GLU A 110 -12.57 25.04 17.52
C GLU A 110 -11.81 24.40 18.70
N GLU A 111 -10.54 24.10 18.49
CA GLU A 111 -9.65 23.50 19.49
C GLU A 111 -9.42 24.39 20.72
N LYS A 112 -9.30 25.70 20.51
CA LYS A 112 -9.25 26.68 21.59
C LYS A 112 -10.56 26.70 22.38
N GLY A 113 -11.70 26.58 21.71
CA GLY A 113 -13.01 26.46 22.35
C GLY A 113 -13.10 25.23 23.25
N LEU A 114 -12.66 24.07 22.76
CA LEU A 114 -12.59 22.83 23.55
C LEU A 114 -11.67 22.96 24.76
N ARG A 115 -10.50 23.61 24.61
CA ARG A 115 -9.60 23.92 25.72
C ARG A 115 -10.23 24.86 26.75
N ASP A 116 -10.90 25.92 26.30
CA ASP A 116 -11.51 26.91 27.19
C ASP A 116 -12.69 26.31 27.98
N ALA A 117 -13.47 25.41 27.36
CA ALA A 117 -14.43 24.56 28.07
C ALA A 117 -13.71 23.57 29.00
N GLY A 118 -12.60 23.00 28.54
CA GLY A 118 -11.67 22.18 29.30
C GLY A 118 -11.31 22.74 30.67
N ARG A 119 -10.90 24.00 30.70
CA ARG A 119 -10.49 24.75 31.91
C ARG A 119 -11.56 24.86 33.00
N THR A 120 -12.79 24.40 32.77
CA THR A 120 -13.74 24.25 33.88
C THR A 120 -13.40 23.09 34.81
N SER A 121 -12.57 22.13 34.38
CA SER A 121 -11.85 21.27 35.32
C SER A 121 -10.69 22.05 35.91
N ASP A 122 -10.43 21.87 37.20
CA ASP A 122 -9.27 22.44 37.92
C ASP A 122 -7.91 21.85 37.48
N ALA A 123 -7.85 21.31 36.27
CA ALA A 123 -6.67 20.69 35.69
C ALA A 123 -5.55 21.71 35.44
N GLU A 124 -4.36 21.39 35.95
CA GLU A 124 -3.18 22.25 35.82
C GLU A 124 -2.49 22.11 34.45
N ALA A 125 -2.86 21.11 33.66
CA ALA A 125 -2.24 20.81 32.38
C ALA A 125 -2.40 21.97 31.37
N ILE A 126 -1.30 22.37 30.73
CA ILE A 126 -1.32 23.39 29.69
C ILE A 126 -1.53 22.77 28.31
N THR A 127 -2.44 23.35 27.52
CA THR A 127 -2.62 22.94 26.11
C THR A 127 -1.82 23.84 25.18
N GLN A 128 -0.92 23.23 24.41
CA GLN A 128 -0.11 23.87 23.39
C GLN A 128 -0.50 23.35 22.00
N TYR A 129 -0.29 24.19 20.99
CA TYR A 129 -0.64 23.90 19.61
C TYR A 129 0.59 23.98 18.73
N ILE A 130 0.81 22.95 17.91
CA ILE A 130 1.85 22.93 16.89
C ILE A 130 1.18 23.11 15.53
N PRO A 131 1.52 24.18 14.78
CA PRO A 131 1.01 24.33 13.42
C PRO A 131 1.61 23.26 12.50
N ALA A 132 0.78 22.67 11.66
CA ALA A 132 1.21 21.78 10.59
C ALA A 132 1.93 22.59 9.50
N GLU A 133 2.98 22.02 8.89
CA GLU A 133 3.61 22.58 7.70
C GLU A 133 2.68 22.45 6.48
N GLU A 134 2.86 23.31 5.47
CA GLU A 134 2.00 23.36 4.27
C GLU A 134 1.89 21.99 3.57
N ASP A 135 3.00 21.24 3.53
CA ASP A 135 3.10 19.93 2.90
C ASP A 135 2.32 18.81 3.63
N VAL A 136 1.92 19.02 4.90
CA VAL A 136 1.15 18.03 5.69
C VAL A 136 -0.19 18.57 6.21
N ALA A 137 -0.42 19.88 6.11
CA ALA A 137 -1.64 20.54 6.59
C ALA A 137 -2.92 20.04 5.89
N HIS A 138 -2.81 19.49 4.69
CA HIS A 138 -3.95 18.92 3.96
C HIS A 138 -4.25 17.46 4.36
N ILE A 139 -3.39 16.81 5.15
CA ILE A 139 -3.51 15.39 5.51
C ILE A 139 -4.51 15.22 6.66
N ARG A 140 -5.65 14.59 6.34
CA ARG A 140 -6.72 14.24 7.28
C ARG A 140 -7.17 12.80 7.03
N SER A 141 -7.50 12.07 8.09
CA SER A 141 -7.99 10.69 7.99
C SER A 141 -9.23 10.58 7.10
N SER A 142 -10.16 11.54 7.19
CA SER A 142 -11.35 11.59 6.34
C SER A 142 -11.03 11.81 4.86
N TYR A 143 -10.02 12.63 4.55
CA TYR A 143 -9.57 12.84 3.17
C TYR A 143 -8.85 11.62 2.62
N ALA A 144 -8.02 10.95 3.43
CA ALA A 144 -7.41 9.68 3.01
C ALA A 144 -8.48 8.65 2.65
N LYS A 145 -9.50 8.46 3.50
CA LYS A 145 -10.62 7.55 3.23
C LYS A 145 -11.39 7.94 1.97
N MET A 146 -11.78 9.21 1.84
CA MET A 146 -12.49 9.72 0.66
C MET A 146 -11.70 9.53 -0.64
N VAL A 147 -10.39 9.83 -0.62
CA VAL A 147 -9.52 9.65 -1.79
C VAL A 147 -9.41 8.16 -2.14
N LEU A 148 -9.25 7.29 -1.15
CA LEU A 148 -9.18 5.84 -1.37
C LEU A 148 -10.48 5.29 -1.99
N GLU A 149 -11.63 5.62 -1.41
CA GLU A 149 -12.95 5.22 -1.88
C GLU A 149 -13.24 5.77 -3.29
N GLY A 150 -12.67 6.91 -3.64
CA GLY A 150 -12.68 7.46 -5.01
C GLY A 150 -11.69 6.81 -5.98
N GLY A 151 -10.92 5.79 -5.56
CA GLY A 151 -9.89 5.11 -6.37
C GLY A 151 -8.56 5.90 -6.48
N GLY A 152 -8.39 6.95 -5.69
CA GLY A 152 -7.21 7.81 -5.67
C GLY A 152 -6.04 7.22 -4.86
N PRO A 153 -4.80 7.71 -5.09
CA PRO A 153 -3.63 7.28 -4.32
C PRO A 153 -3.58 7.94 -2.93
N ILE A 154 -3.32 7.14 -1.90
CA ILE A 154 -3.17 7.62 -0.51
C ILE A 154 -1.77 7.40 0.09
N ALA A 155 -0.82 6.89 -0.70
CA ALA A 155 0.54 6.56 -0.24
C ALA A 155 1.38 7.76 0.23
N LYS A 156 0.86 8.99 0.09
CA LYS A 156 1.46 10.23 0.62
C LYS A 156 0.67 10.84 1.79
N LEU A 157 -0.36 10.13 2.25
CA LEU A 157 -1.25 10.56 3.33
C LEU A 157 -1.11 9.67 4.57
N VAL A 158 -0.65 8.42 4.37
CA VAL A 158 -0.53 7.39 5.39
C VAL A 158 0.65 6.47 5.07
N SER A 159 1.20 5.82 6.09
CA SER A 159 2.22 4.78 5.95
C SER A 159 1.72 3.58 5.13
N PRO A 160 2.59 2.79 4.48
CA PRO A 160 2.17 1.63 3.68
C PRO A 160 1.40 0.57 4.47
N TYR A 161 1.72 0.39 5.77
CA TYR A 161 0.94 -0.49 6.65
C TYR A 161 -0.51 0.02 6.79
N VAL A 162 -0.68 1.30 7.11
CA VAL A 162 -2.02 1.90 7.26
C VAL A 162 -2.79 1.93 5.94
N LYS A 163 -2.11 2.18 4.81
CA LYS A 163 -2.70 2.05 3.47
C LYS A 163 -3.27 0.64 3.26
N GLN A 164 -2.51 -0.40 3.60
CA GLN A 164 -2.98 -1.79 3.52
C GLN A 164 -4.21 -2.03 4.41
N CYS A 165 -4.19 -1.52 5.65
CA CYS A 165 -5.34 -1.62 6.56
C CYS A 165 -6.59 -0.97 5.97
N LEU A 166 -6.47 0.23 5.39
CA LEU A 166 -7.58 0.93 4.77
C LEU A 166 -8.08 0.24 3.50
N GLU A 167 -7.18 -0.27 2.65
CA GLU A 167 -7.54 -1.03 1.45
C GLU A 167 -8.34 -2.29 1.80
N ALA A 168 -7.93 -3.00 2.85
CA ALA A 168 -8.68 -4.14 3.36
C ALA A 168 -10.03 -3.71 3.97
N ARG A 169 -10.04 -2.73 4.88
CA ARG A 169 -11.24 -2.33 5.65
C ARG A 169 -12.29 -1.59 4.83
N LYS A 170 -11.89 -0.78 3.85
CA LYS A 170 -12.79 0.09 3.07
C LYS A 170 -13.12 -0.46 1.69
N MET A 171 -12.16 -1.13 1.07
CA MET A 171 -12.30 -1.63 -0.30
C MET A 171 -12.42 -3.16 -0.34
N GLY A 172 -12.15 -3.87 0.75
CA GLY A 172 -12.06 -5.33 0.75
C GLY A 172 -10.90 -5.84 -0.11
N GLN A 173 -9.85 -5.04 -0.33
CA GLN A 173 -8.77 -5.33 -1.27
C GLN A 173 -7.48 -5.73 -0.58
N TYR A 174 -6.90 -6.84 -1.01
CA TYR A 174 -5.64 -7.40 -0.54
C TYR A 174 -4.71 -7.51 -1.72
N ARG A 175 -3.66 -6.68 -1.75
CA ARG A 175 -2.90 -6.45 -2.97
C ARG A 175 -1.53 -7.12 -2.92
N ILE A 176 -1.17 -7.80 -3.99
CA ILE A 176 0.18 -8.32 -4.25
C ILE A 176 0.64 -7.95 -5.65
N ASN A 177 1.94 -7.73 -5.80
CA ASN A 177 2.57 -7.67 -7.11
C ASN A 177 3.15 -9.03 -7.46
N LEU A 178 2.83 -9.55 -8.64
CA LEU A 178 3.45 -10.75 -9.19
C LEU A 178 4.50 -10.34 -10.21
N THR A 179 5.72 -10.77 -9.97
CA THR A 179 6.88 -10.34 -10.73
C THR A 179 7.92 -11.46 -10.79
N GLY A 180 8.95 -11.33 -11.62
CA GLY A 180 9.85 -12.45 -11.92
C GLY A 180 10.62 -12.23 -13.20
N VAL A 181 11.62 -13.08 -13.45
CA VAL A 181 12.35 -13.04 -14.73
C VAL A 181 11.43 -13.46 -15.88
N MET A 182 11.77 -13.09 -17.11
CA MET A 182 11.01 -13.53 -18.29
C MET A 182 11.03 -15.07 -18.36
N ASN A 183 9.91 -15.69 -18.73
CA ASN A 183 9.74 -17.14 -18.80
C ASN A 183 9.92 -17.94 -17.50
N ALA A 184 10.04 -17.28 -16.34
CA ALA A 184 9.97 -17.96 -15.03
C ALA A 184 8.61 -18.59 -14.74
N GLY A 185 7.59 -18.39 -15.58
CA GLY A 185 6.24 -18.91 -15.37
C GLY A 185 5.36 -18.02 -14.51
N LYS A 186 5.57 -16.69 -14.54
CA LYS A 186 4.68 -15.71 -13.87
C LYS A 186 3.21 -15.91 -14.20
N SER A 187 2.86 -16.01 -15.49
CA SER A 187 1.46 -16.22 -15.91
C SER A 187 0.90 -17.54 -15.42
N TYR A 188 1.73 -18.58 -15.31
CA TYR A 188 1.34 -19.86 -14.69
C TYR A 188 1.04 -19.67 -13.20
N VAL A 189 1.95 -19.07 -12.44
CA VAL A 189 1.76 -18.81 -11.00
C VAL A 189 0.51 -17.95 -10.75
N GLY A 190 0.31 -16.89 -11.54
CA GLY A 190 -0.88 -16.03 -11.44
C GLY A 190 -2.18 -16.79 -11.71
N SER A 191 -2.23 -17.58 -12.77
CA SER A 191 -3.40 -18.41 -13.12
C SER A 191 -3.68 -19.46 -12.05
N GLU A 192 -2.63 -20.05 -11.46
CA GLU A 192 -2.75 -21.08 -10.45
C GLU A 192 -3.20 -20.50 -9.09
N LEU A 193 -2.71 -19.32 -8.72
CA LEU A 193 -3.24 -18.56 -7.58
C LEU A 193 -4.72 -18.24 -7.78
N GLU A 194 -5.12 -17.84 -8.99
CA GLU A 194 -6.52 -17.58 -9.32
C GLU A 194 -7.39 -18.84 -9.19
N ARG A 195 -6.89 -19.99 -9.65
CA ARG A 195 -7.54 -21.30 -9.49
C ARG A 195 -7.74 -21.64 -8.01
N ILE A 196 -6.69 -21.52 -7.19
CA ILE A 196 -6.73 -21.80 -5.74
C ILE A 196 -7.72 -20.85 -5.04
N CYS A 197 -7.75 -19.57 -5.41
CA CYS A 197 -8.72 -18.61 -4.87
C CYS A 197 -10.16 -19.06 -5.16
N LYS A 198 -10.46 -19.47 -6.40
CA LYS A 198 -11.79 -19.98 -6.80
C LYS A 198 -12.19 -21.21 -5.98
N GLU A 199 -11.27 -22.15 -5.76
CA GLU A 199 -11.51 -23.35 -4.94
C GLU A 199 -11.71 -23.03 -3.47
N THR A 200 -10.97 -22.05 -2.96
CA THR A 200 -11.10 -21.57 -1.59
C THR A 200 -12.25 -20.58 -1.40
N GLY A 201 -12.99 -20.23 -2.46
CA GLY A 201 -14.07 -19.24 -2.41
C GLY A 201 -13.61 -17.81 -2.14
N ILE A 202 -12.30 -17.54 -2.21
CA ILE A 202 -11.74 -16.21 -2.05
C ILE A 202 -11.92 -15.45 -3.38
N PRO A 203 -12.56 -14.26 -3.39
CA PRO A 203 -12.60 -13.42 -4.58
C PRO A 203 -11.18 -13.04 -5.00
N VAL A 204 -10.92 -13.02 -6.29
CA VAL A 204 -9.60 -12.73 -6.86
C VAL A 204 -9.76 -11.94 -8.15
N ASN A 205 -8.89 -10.96 -8.35
CA ASN A 205 -8.72 -10.28 -9.63
C ASN A 205 -7.24 -10.30 -10.03
N ASN A 206 -6.93 -10.94 -11.16
CA ASN A 206 -5.59 -11.01 -11.71
C ASN A 206 -5.45 -10.01 -12.87
N ILE A 207 -4.83 -8.87 -12.59
CA ILE A 207 -4.71 -7.75 -13.51
C ILE A 207 -3.39 -7.89 -14.27
N GLU A 208 -3.48 -8.30 -15.54
CA GLU A 208 -2.34 -8.27 -16.45
C GLU A 208 -2.13 -6.86 -17.03
N LEU A 209 -0.94 -6.31 -16.80
CA LEU A 209 -0.65 -4.93 -17.16
C LEU A 209 -0.16 -4.77 -18.61
N ASP A 210 0.48 -5.80 -19.16
CA ASP A 210 0.99 -5.79 -20.53
C ASP A 210 -0.12 -5.64 -21.59
N PRO A 211 -1.28 -6.33 -21.48
CA PRO A 211 -2.41 -6.09 -22.39
C PRO A 211 -2.92 -4.64 -22.37
N ILE A 212 -2.88 -3.96 -21.22
CA ILE A 212 -3.30 -2.56 -21.12
C ILE A 212 -2.31 -1.68 -21.88
N ILE A 213 -1.01 -1.91 -21.71
CA ILE A 213 0.05 -1.20 -22.45
C ILE A 213 -0.12 -1.42 -23.97
N HIS A 214 -0.40 -2.64 -24.41
CA HIS A 214 -0.67 -2.93 -25.82
C HIS A 214 -1.88 -2.17 -26.35
N GLN A 215 -2.96 -2.05 -25.56
CA GLN A 215 -4.11 -1.26 -25.97
C GLN A 215 -3.80 0.24 -26.07
N ILE A 216 -2.85 0.76 -25.28
CA ILE A 216 -2.33 2.12 -25.45
C ILE A 216 -1.57 2.25 -26.76
N TYR A 217 -0.69 1.31 -27.08
CA TYR A 217 0.11 1.32 -28.31
C TYR A 217 -0.74 1.19 -29.57
N ASP A 218 -1.68 0.24 -29.59
CA ASP A 218 -2.54 -0.10 -30.72
C ASP A 218 -3.68 0.93 -30.94
N GLY A 219 -3.73 2.00 -30.14
CA GLY A 219 -4.76 3.05 -30.26
C GLY A 219 -6.17 2.64 -29.79
N LYS A 220 -6.35 1.45 -29.21
CA LYS A 220 -7.63 1.02 -28.61
C LYS A 220 -8.02 1.88 -27.41
N LEU A 221 -7.03 2.33 -26.64
CA LEU A 221 -7.19 3.37 -25.63
C LEU A 221 -6.80 4.72 -26.26
N ASP A 222 -7.80 5.57 -26.47
CA ASP A 222 -7.63 6.82 -27.23
C ASP A 222 -8.00 8.09 -26.46
N ASP A 223 -8.36 8.03 -25.18
CA ASP A 223 -8.49 9.25 -24.39
C ASP A 223 -7.21 10.09 -24.39
N TYR A 224 -7.34 11.39 -24.10
CA TYR A 224 -6.24 12.37 -24.17
C TYR A 224 -4.93 11.89 -23.52
N ILE A 225 -5.02 11.23 -22.36
CA ILE A 225 -3.83 10.74 -21.65
C ILE A 225 -3.07 9.65 -22.42
N TYR A 226 -3.78 8.79 -23.15
CA TYR A 226 -3.20 7.69 -23.93
C TYR A 226 -2.61 8.18 -25.26
N ARG A 227 -3.31 9.11 -25.94
CA ARG A 227 -2.75 9.82 -27.11
C ARG A 227 -1.44 10.53 -26.76
N LYS A 228 -1.47 11.30 -25.67
CA LYS A 228 -0.27 12.00 -25.18
C LYS A 228 0.87 11.06 -24.78
N ALA A 229 0.54 9.88 -24.25
CA ALA A 229 1.56 8.87 -23.96
C ALA A 229 2.24 8.40 -25.25
N ARG A 230 1.48 8.11 -26.32
CA ARG A 230 2.05 7.75 -27.63
C ARG A 230 2.90 8.88 -28.23
N GLU A 231 2.42 10.11 -28.19
CA GLU A 231 3.18 11.30 -28.63
C GLU A 231 4.53 11.39 -27.90
N ASN A 232 4.51 11.29 -26.57
CA ASN A 232 5.73 11.31 -25.75
C ASN A 232 6.69 10.15 -26.08
N ILE A 233 6.16 8.95 -26.38
CA ILE A 233 6.98 7.81 -26.81
C ILE A 233 7.67 8.13 -28.14
N ILE A 234 6.92 8.65 -29.12
CA ILE A 234 7.45 9.00 -30.44
C ILE A 234 8.53 10.08 -30.30
N ASP A 235 8.28 11.12 -29.52
CA ASP A 235 9.23 12.22 -29.27
C ASP A 235 10.52 11.72 -28.59
N LYS A 236 10.39 10.76 -27.68
CA LYS A 236 11.53 10.26 -26.89
C LYS A 236 12.34 9.19 -27.63
N VAL A 237 11.68 8.30 -28.36
CA VAL A 237 12.31 7.12 -28.98
C VAL A 237 12.77 7.41 -30.41
N GLY A 238 11.96 8.15 -31.18
CA GLY A 238 12.18 8.46 -32.59
C GLY A 238 10.90 8.36 -33.42
N LYS A 239 10.83 9.07 -34.55
CA LYS A 239 9.64 9.07 -35.42
C LYS A 239 9.39 7.73 -36.10
N GLU A 240 10.44 6.92 -36.24
CA GLU A 240 10.40 5.59 -36.84
C GLU A 240 9.51 4.59 -36.08
N VAL A 241 9.22 4.82 -34.79
CA VAL A 241 8.28 3.96 -34.04
C VAL A 241 6.81 4.32 -34.29
N ALA A 242 6.53 5.41 -34.99
CA ALA A 242 5.16 5.85 -35.27
C ALA A 242 4.60 5.15 -36.52
N CYS A 243 3.39 4.62 -36.41
CA CYS A 243 2.57 4.26 -37.56
C CYS A 243 1.95 5.51 -38.20
N GLU A 244 1.42 5.38 -39.43
CA GLU A 244 0.77 6.49 -40.15
C GLU A 244 -0.44 7.07 -39.41
N ASP A 245 -1.13 6.26 -38.61
CA ASP A 245 -2.30 6.63 -37.81
C ASP A 245 -1.94 7.18 -36.41
N GLY A 246 -0.63 7.30 -36.09
CA GLY A 246 -0.15 7.75 -34.78
C GLY A 246 -0.16 6.69 -33.69
N THR A 247 -0.44 5.42 -34.02
CA THR A 247 -0.18 4.28 -33.14
C THR A 247 1.32 3.95 -33.07
N ILE A 248 1.71 3.07 -32.14
CA ILE A 248 3.11 2.68 -31.96
C ILE A 248 3.37 1.33 -32.64
N ASN A 249 4.33 1.30 -33.57
CA ASN A 249 4.84 0.07 -34.14
C ASN A 249 5.68 -0.67 -33.08
N ARG A 250 5.10 -1.72 -32.49
CA ARG A 250 5.72 -2.48 -31.40
C ARG A 250 6.98 -3.22 -31.84
N ASP A 251 7.06 -3.68 -33.08
CA ASP A 251 8.23 -4.42 -33.57
C ASP A 251 9.43 -3.48 -33.69
N VAL A 252 9.23 -2.30 -34.29
CA VAL A 252 10.28 -1.26 -34.36
C VAL A 252 10.63 -0.74 -32.95
N LEU A 253 9.65 -0.57 -32.07
CA LEU A 253 9.92 -0.18 -30.69
C LEU A 253 10.79 -1.22 -29.96
N ARG A 254 10.51 -2.51 -30.15
CA ARG A 254 11.32 -3.60 -29.57
C ARG A 254 12.75 -3.57 -30.08
N GLU A 255 12.96 -3.41 -31.39
CA GLU A 255 14.29 -3.26 -31.97
C GLU A 255 15.05 -2.09 -31.34
N LYS A 256 14.40 -0.92 -31.18
CA LYS A 256 15.02 0.24 -30.54
C LYS A 256 15.39 0.02 -29.08
N VAL A 257 14.53 -0.66 -28.31
CA VAL A 257 14.80 -1.00 -26.91
C VAL A 257 15.96 -1.99 -26.80
N ALA A 258 16.06 -2.94 -27.73
CA ALA A 258 17.17 -3.88 -27.80
C ALA A 258 18.51 -3.20 -28.11
N GLU A 259 18.52 -2.21 -29.00
CA GLU A 259 19.70 -1.41 -29.31
C GLU A 259 20.11 -0.49 -28.14
N ARG A 260 19.12 0.06 -27.42
CA ARG A 260 19.28 1.09 -26.39
C ARG A 260 18.44 0.77 -25.14
N PRO A 261 18.96 -0.06 -24.21
CA PRO A 261 18.22 -0.47 -23.02
C PRO A 261 17.72 0.69 -22.14
N GLU A 262 18.36 1.86 -22.17
CA GLU A 262 17.92 3.05 -21.44
C GLU A 262 16.55 3.58 -21.87
N ILE A 263 16.07 3.22 -23.05
CA ILE A 263 14.72 3.55 -23.53
C ILE A 263 13.67 2.92 -22.62
N LEU A 264 13.94 1.74 -22.04
CA LEU A 264 13.01 1.06 -21.15
C LEU A 264 12.62 1.95 -19.96
N ASN A 265 13.59 2.64 -19.35
CA ASN A 265 13.32 3.56 -18.24
C ASN A 265 12.42 4.72 -18.66
N ALA A 266 12.64 5.27 -19.85
CA ALA A 266 11.81 6.36 -20.38
C ALA A 266 10.38 5.88 -20.69
N LEU A 267 10.23 4.67 -21.22
CA LEU A 267 8.91 4.06 -21.44
C LEU A 267 8.17 3.87 -20.11
N THR A 268 8.86 3.38 -19.06
CA THR A 268 8.29 3.25 -17.71
C THR A 268 7.75 4.58 -17.21
N GLU A 269 8.53 5.66 -17.28
CA GLU A 269 8.11 6.99 -16.84
C GLU A 269 6.90 7.52 -17.62
N ILE A 270 6.91 7.35 -18.94
CA ILE A 270 5.84 7.84 -19.82
C ILE A 270 4.53 7.07 -19.57
N LEU A 271 4.62 5.75 -19.42
CA LEU A 271 3.46 4.85 -19.34
C LEU A 271 2.90 4.69 -17.94
N TYR A 272 3.66 4.99 -16.89
CA TYR A 272 3.24 4.82 -15.51
C TYR A 272 1.90 5.52 -15.22
N LYS A 273 1.79 6.82 -15.54
CA LYS A 273 0.57 7.59 -15.24
C LYS A 273 -0.65 7.11 -16.06
N PRO A 274 -0.56 6.93 -17.40
CA PRO A 274 -1.65 6.35 -18.19
C PRO A 274 -2.11 4.97 -17.68
N LEU A 275 -1.16 4.08 -17.40
CA LEU A 275 -1.43 2.73 -16.92
C LEU A 275 -2.13 2.76 -15.56
N MET A 276 -1.59 3.50 -14.59
CA MET A 276 -2.20 3.62 -13.26
C MET A 276 -3.56 4.29 -13.31
N THR A 277 -3.78 5.21 -14.24
CA THR A 277 -5.10 5.82 -14.46
C THR A 277 -6.11 4.78 -14.94
N TYR A 278 -5.71 3.94 -15.90
CA TYR A 278 -6.56 2.87 -16.40
C TYR A 278 -6.89 1.86 -15.29
N VAL A 279 -5.86 1.32 -14.62
CA VAL A 279 -5.99 0.33 -13.55
C VAL A 279 -6.93 0.83 -12.45
N LYS A 280 -6.74 2.06 -11.97
CA LYS A 280 -7.58 2.63 -10.90
C LYS A 280 -9.04 2.79 -11.32
N ARG A 281 -9.29 3.20 -12.57
CA ARG A 281 -10.65 3.49 -13.05
C ARG A 281 -11.43 2.27 -13.51
N HIS A 282 -10.74 1.27 -14.06
CA HIS A 282 -11.36 0.16 -14.77
C HIS A 282 -11.13 -1.19 -14.10
N GLU A 283 -10.01 -1.37 -13.40
CA GLU A 283 -9.60 -2.68 -12.85
C GLU A 283 -9.68 -2.76 -11.32
N LEU A 284 -9.73 -1.62 -10.60
CA LEU A 284 -9.70 -1.62 -9.13
C LEU A 284 -10.98 -1.13 -8.46
N PHE A 285 -11.74 -0.22 -9.07
CA PHE A 285 -12.74 0.57 -8.35
C PHE A 285 -13.83 -0.27 -7.64
N ASN A 286 -14.22 -1.41 -8.22
CA ASN A 286 -15.28 -2.28 -7.67
C ASN A 286 -14.79 -3.69 -7.32
N GLU A 287 -13.50 -3.93 -7.40
CA GLU A 287 -12.94 -5.27 -7.20
C GLU A 287 -12.65 -5.51 -5.74
N LYS A 288 -12.91 -6.74 -5.29
CA LYS A 288 -12.71 -7.18 -3.91
C LYS A 288 -11.88 -8.47 -3.88
N GLY A 289 -11.29 -8.74 -2.73
CA GLY A 289 -10.51 -9.93 -2.46
C GLY A 289 -9.03 -9.75 -2.81
N LEU A 290 -8.41 -10.83 -3.27
CA LEU A 290 -7.00 -10.84 -3.65
C LEU A 290 -6.80 -10.16 -5.01
N ILE A 291 -6.10 -9.04 -5.03
CA ILE A 291 -5.74 -8.33 -6.25
C ILE A 291 -4.29 -8.64 -6.59
N ILE A 292 -4.07 -9.23 -7.76
CA ILE A 292 -2.75 -9.61 -8.26
C ILE A 292 -2.39 -8.68 -9.41
N PHE A 293 -1.35 -7.87 -9.25
CA PHE A 293 -0.81 -7.06 -10.35
C PHE A 293 0.32 -7.80 -11.04
N ASN A 294 0.11 -8.24 -12.27
CA ASN A 294 1.10 -8.95 -13.07
C ASN A 294 1.71 -8.01 -14.13
N ALA A 295 3.02 -7.75 -14.04
CA ALA A 295 3.78 -6.97 -15.02
C ALA A 295 5.01 -7.74 -15.51
N ALA A 296 5.35 -7.62 -16.79
CA ALA A 296 6.52 -8.28 -17.36
C ALA A 296 7.82 -7.46 -17.31
N LEU A 297 7.80 -6.13 -17.52
CA LEU A 297 9.04 -5.32 -17.53
C LEU A 297 8.84 -3.80 -17.47
N VAL A 298 7.92 -3.24 -18.27
CA VAL A 298 7.84 -1.77 -18.52
C VAL A 298 7.16 -1.01 -17.39
N ALA A 299 6.39 -1.68 -16.53
CA ALA A 299 5.68 -1.03 -15.43
C ALA A 299 6.35 -1.27 -14.07
N GLU A 300 7.26 -2.24 -13.94
CA GLU A 300 7.63 -2.82 -12.64
C GLU A 300 8.36 -1.85 -11.71
N SER A 301 9.13 -0.89 -12.26
CA SER A 301 10.15 -0.19 -11.48
C SER A 301 9.60 0.56 -10.27
N ASP A 302 8.38 1.10 -10.30
CA ASP A 302 7.80 1.85 -9.16
C ASP A 302 6.41 1.33 -8.75
N MET A 303 6.16 0.03 -8.94
CA MET A 303 4.87 -0.59 -8.59
C MET A 303 4.81 -1.21 -7.21
N ASN A 304 5.93 -1.36 -6.50
CA ASN A 304 5.96 -1.95 -5.16
C ASN A 304 4.94 -1.28 -4.21
N GLY A 305 4.85 0.06 -4.24
CA GLY A 305 3.89 0.81 -3.43
C GLY A 305 2.41 0.57 -3.79
N LEU A 306 2.09 0.07 -4.98
CA LEU A 306 0.71 -0.27 -5.37
C LEU A 306 0.13 -1.37 -4.48
N ALA A 307 0.97 -2.37 -4.17
CA ALA A 307 0.67 -3.53 -3.36
C ALA A 307 1.29 -3.47 -1.95
N ASN A 308 1.57 -2.27 -1.43
CA ASN A 308 2.13 -2.09 -0.08
C ASN A 308 3.45 -2.86 0.12
N ASN A 309 4.25 -2.97 -0.94
CA ASN A 309 5.50 -3.73 -1.01
C ASN A 309 5.34 -5.24 -0.75
N ASN A 310 4.12 -5.79 -0.89
CA ASN A 310 3.90 -7.23 -0.96
C ASN A 310 4.18 -7.71 -2.38
N VAL A 311 5.27 -8.44 -2.57
CA VAL A 311 5.78 -8.84 -3.88
C VAL A 311 6.03 -10.33 -3.92
N VAL A 312 5.43 -11.00 -4.90
CA VAL A 312 5.73 -12.38 -5.27
C VAL A 312 6.75 -12.36 -6.40
N LEU A 313 7.96 -12.86 -6.12
CA LEU A 313 9.03 -13.03 -7.10
C LEU A 313 9.08 -14.50 -7.55
N VAL A 314 8.77 -14.72 -8.82
CA VAL A 314 8.88 -16.01 -9.50
C VAL A 314 10.25 -16.12 -10.14
N THR A 315 11.00 -17.14 -9.73
CA THR A 315 12.34 -17.47 -10.21
C THR A 315 12.32 -18.85 -10.87
N ALA A 316 13.37 -19.17 -11.63
CA ALA A 316 13.64 -20.51 -12.14
C ALA A 316 15.14 -20.61 -12.44
N ASP A 317 15.71 -21.81 -12.40
CA ASP A 317 17.09 -22.06 -12.79
C ASP A 317 17.31 -21.85 -14.29
N ASP A 318 18.58 -21.64 -14.66
CA ASP A 318 18.96 -21.32 -16.05
C ASP A 318 18.55 -22.45 -17.01
N GLU A 319 18.61 -23.71 -16.59
CA GLU A 319 18.23 -24.87 -17.43
C GLU A 319 16.73 -24.89 -17.75
N SER A 320 15.88 -24.67 -16.74
CA SER A 320 14.43 -24.58 -16.90
C SER A 320 14.04 -23.38 -17.75
N LEU A 321 14.74 -22.24 -17.58
CA LEU A 321 14.54 -21.05 -18.40
C LEU A 321 14.89 -21.33 -19.85
N GLU A 322 16.10 -21.85 -20.14
CA GLU A 322 16.57 -22.19 -21.48
C GLU A 322 15.59 -23.14 -22.19
N ARG A 323 15.18 -24.22 -21.52
CA ARG A 323 14.20 -25.17 -22.07
C ARG A 323 12.88 -24.50 -22.47
N ARG A 324 12.35 -23.61 -21.62
CA ARG A 324 11.10 -22.87 -21.90
C ARG A 324 11.29 -21.85 -23.02
N PHE A 325 12.48 -21.26 -23.14
CA PHE A 325 12.81 -20.37 -24.25
C PHE A 325 12.86 -21.13 -25.58
N ASP A 326 13.54 -22.27 -25.62
CA ASP A 326 13.59 -23.13 -26.81
C ASP A 326 12.17 -23.51 -27.27
N GLU A 327 11.30 -23.88 -26.33
CA GLU A 327 9.90 -24.15 -26.64
C GLU A 327 9.14 -22.94 -27.24
N GLU A 328 9.45 -21.71 -26.81
CA GLU A 328 8.80 -20.50 -27.32
C GLU A 328 9.40 -20.05 -28.67
N ILE A 329 10.70 -20.30 -28.92
CA ILE A 329 11.34 -20.14 -30.23
C ILE A 329 10.74 -21.12 -31.23
N ASP A 330 10.59 -22.39 -30.84
CA ASP A 330 9.96 -23.43 -31.66
C ASP A 330 8.51 -23.10 -32.01
N LYS A 331 7.79 -22.44 -31.09
CA LYS A 331 6.44 -21.91 -31.32
C LYS A 331 6.43 -20.61 -32.14
N GLY A 332 7.59 -20.08 -32.52
CA GLY A 332 7.74 -18.86 -33.31
C GLY A 332 7.35 -17.57 -32.58
N LYS A 333 7.33 -17.58 -31.24
CA LYS A 333 6.89 -16.45 -30.42
C LYS A 333 8.00 -15.46 -30.06
N ILE A 334 9.25 -15.91 -30.10
CA ILE A 334 10.45 -15.12 -29.76
C ILE A 334 11.59 -15.53 -30.72
N THR A 335 12.46 -14.59 -31.08
CA THR A 335 13.64 -14.82 -31.92
C THR A 335 14.91 -15.08 -31.09
N GLU A 336 15.89 -15.77 -31.68
CA GLU A 336 17.21 -16.05 -31.08
C GLU A 336 18.01 -14.76 -30.73
N HIS A 337 17.70 -13.64 -31.39
CA HIS A 337 18.30 -12.33 -31.12
C HIS A 337 17.63 -11.65 -29.91
N GLU A 338 16.30 -11.67 -29.83
CA GLU A 338 15.55 -11.23 -28.66
C GLU A 338 16.01 -12.01 -27.42
N PHE A 339 16.26 -13.31 -27.55
CA PHE A 339 16.82 -14.15 -26.49
C PHE A 339 18.12 -13.58 -25.90
N ARG A 340 19.12 -13.21 -26.72
CA ARG A 340 20.42 -12.69 -26.21
C ARG A 340 20.30 -11.34 -25.51
N VAL A 341 19.39 -10.49 -25.97
CA VAL A 341 19.08 -9.19 -25.34
C VAL A 341 18.38 -9.41 -23.99
N ILE A 342 17.45 -10.36 -23.92
CA ILE A 342 16.74 -10.74 -22.69
C ILE A 342 17.70 -11.44 -21.70
N GLN A 343 18.59 -12.33 -22.15
CA GLN A 343 19.59 -13.01 -21.32
C GLN A 343 20.65 -12.03 -20.78
N SER A 344 21.11 -11.08 -21.59
CA SER A 344 22.04 -10.04 -21.11
C SER A 344 21.41 -9.11 -20.06
N SER A 345 20.07 -9.12 -19.93
CA SER A 345 19.36 -8.47 -18.84
C SER A 345 19.36 -9.26 -17.53
N GLN A 346 20.02 -10.43 -17.42
CA GLN A 346 20.26 -11.22 -16.18
C GLN A 346 20.78 -10.40 -14.98
N TYR A 347 21.27 -9.17 -15.19
CA TYR A 347 21.47 -8.17 -14.15
C TYR A 347 20.19 -7.83 -13.34
N THR A 348 18.98 -8.16 -13.83
CA THR A 348 17.70 -7.70 -13.26
C THR A 348 17.27 -8.42 -11.99
N GLU A 349 17.53 -9.71 -11.77
CA GLU A 349 16.92 -10.40 -10.62
C GLU A 349 17.52 -9.92 -9.28
N LYS A 350 18.85 -9.94 -9.15
CA LYS A 350 19.53 -9.47 -7.92
C LYS A 350 19.25 -7.99 -7.66
N VAL A 351 19.24 -7.17 -8.71
CA VAL A 351 18.90 -5.74 -8.61
C VAL A 351 17.45 -5.55 -8.17
N LYS A 352 16.53 -6.39 -8.65
CA LYS A 352 15.12 -6.34 -8.30
C LYS A 352 14.86 -6.78 -6.86
N ILE A 353 15.44 -7.90 -6.43
CA ILE A 353 15.39 -8.33 -5.03
C ILE A 353 15.93 -7.23 -4.13
N ARG A 354 17.08 -6.63 -4.50
CA ARG A 354 17.67 -5.53 -3.75
C ARG A 354 16.72 -4.33 -3.67
N LYS A 355 16.15 -3.87 -4.78
CA LYS A 355 15.21 -2.73 -4.79
C LYS A 355 13.96 -3.01 -3.94
N ILE A 356 13.38 -4.21 -4.07
CA ILE A 356 12.22 -4.62 -3.26
C ILE A 356 12.57 -4.60 -1.76
N ASN A 357 13.71 -5.18 -1.39
CA ASN A 357 14.16 -5.19 0.01
C ASN A 357 14.46 -3.77 0.53
N GLU A 358 15.07 -2.90 -0.28
CA GLU A 358 15.29 -1.50 0.06
C GLU A 358 13.97 -0.76 0.30
N ASP A 359 12.94 -0.99 -0.53
CA ASP A 359 11.61 -0.41 -0.36
C ASP A 359 10.91 -0.92 0.92
N ILE A 360 10.99 -2.23 1.19
CA ILE A 360 10.44 -2.85 2.42
C ILE A 360 11.18 -2.32 3.65
N GLU A 361 12.52 -2.25 3.61
CA GLU A 361 13.32 -1.78 4.74
C GLU A 361 13.10 -0.30 5.03
N LYS A 362 12.97 0.53 3.99
CA LYS A 362 12.70 1.97 4.12
C LYS A 362 11.31 2.24 4.70
N SER A 363 10.30 1.50 4.24
CA SER A 363 8.91 1.67 4.69
C SER A 363 8.57 0.89 5.97
N LYS A 364 9.44 -0.04 6.38
CA LYS A 364 9.20 -1.03 7.44
C LYS A 364 7.96 -1.90 7.21
N HIS A 365 7.49 -1.99 5.96
CA HIS A 365 6.28 -2.73 5.63
C HIS A 365 6.36 -3.39 4.25
N GLY A 366 5.73 -4.56 4.14
CA GLY A 366 5.69 -5.39 2.94
C GLY A 366 6.39 -6.74 3.14
N THR A 367 6.30 -7.60 2.14
CA THR A 367 6.87 -8.94 2.19
C THR A 367 7.28 -9.37 0.79
N LEU A 368 8.51 -9.88 0.66
CA LEU A 368 9.00 -10.55 -0.53
C LEU A 368 8.74 -12.06 -0.40
N PHE A 369 7.78 -12.56 -1.17
CA PHE A 369 7.53 -14.00 -1.32
C PHE A 369 8.34 -14.51 -2.51
N THR A 370 9.24 -15.46 -2.30
CA THR A 370 9.95 -16.12 -3.39
C THR A 370 9.26 -17.44 -3.75
N TYR A 371 9.14 -17.71 -5.05
CA TYR A 371 8.65 -18.98 -5.58
C TYR A 371 9.57 -19.46 -6.69
N ASP A 372 10.20 -20.59 -6.46
CA ASP A 372 11.09 -21.22 -7.41
C ASP A 372 10.29 -22.18 -8.30
N ASN A 373 10.19 -21.84 -9.57
CA ASN A 373 9.47 -22.57 -10.60
C ASN A 373 10.43 -23.32 -11.53
N SER A 374 11.54 -23.83 -11.00
CA SER A 374 12.44 -24.75 -11.72
C SER A 374 11.79 -26.13 -11.89
N ASP A 375 12.06 -26.81 -13.00
CA ASP A 375 11.38 -28.05 -13.37
C ASP A 375 11.67 -29.22 -12.42
N ASP A 376 12.87 -29.25 -11.83
CA ASP A 376 13.29 -30.27 -10.85
C ASP A 376 12.77 -29.99 -9.42
N LEU A 377 12.16 -28.83 -9.20
CA LEU A 377 11.60 -28.43 -7.91
C LEU A 377 10.07 -28.54 -7.92
N HIS A 378 9.54 -29.51 -7.17
CA HIS A 378 8.10 -29.61 -6.91
C HIS A 378 7.68 -28.67 -5.76
N GLN A 379 7.87 -27.36 -5.91
CA GLN A 379 7.20 -26.40 -5.03
C GLN A 379 5.72 -26.29 -5.45
N SER A 380 4.80 -26.40 -4.49
CA SER A 380 3.38 -26.19 -4.76
C SER A 380 3.04 -24.71 -4.64
N VAL A 381 2.36 -24.15 -5.65
CA VAL A 381 1.76 -22.80 -5.62
C VAL A 381 0.78 -22.67 -4.45
N GLU A 382 0.18 -23.78 -3.99
CA GLU A 382 -0.68 -23.80 -2.80
C GLU A 382 0.06 -23.38 -1.52
N SER A 383 1.33 -23.79 -1.37
CA SER A 383 2.15 -23.36 -0.22
C SER A 383 2.42 -21.86 -0.27
N LEU A 384 2.71 -21.32 -1.46
CA LEU A 384 2.87 -19.89 -1.70
C LEU A 384 1.57 -19.14 -1.35
N PHE A 385 0.42 -19.61 -1.83
CA PHE A 385 -0.89 -19.04 -1.52
C PHE A 385 -1.12 -18.93 -0.01
N HIS A 386 -0.90 -20.01 0.75
CA HIS A 386 -1.10 -19.99 2.20
C HIS A 386 -0.16 -18.98 2.90
N LYS A 387 1.09 -18.84 2.45
CA LYS A 387 2.01 -17.83 2.96
C LYS A 387 1.48 -16.43 2.66
N ILE A 388 1.10 -16.14 1.41
CA ILE A 388 0.55 -14.84 1.00
C ILE A 388 -0.63 -14.46 1.88
N ILE A 389 -1.65 -15.34 1.96
CA ILE A 389 -2.87 -15.07 2.73
C ILE A 389 -2.55 -14.84 4.20
N ARG A 390 -1.65 -15.62 4.80
CA ARG A 390 -1.28 -15.45 6.21
C ARG A 390 -0.68 -14.08 6.49
N GLU A 391 0.18 -13.58 5.62
CA GLU A 391 0.87 -12.29 5.84
C GLU A 391 -0.02 -11.09 5.49
N ILE A 392 -0.83 -11.15 4.43
CA ILE A 392 -1.61 -9.97 3.98
C ILE A 392 -3.02 -9.89 4.59
N ASP A 393 -3.63 -11.02 4.97
CA ASP A 393 -4.96 -11.08 5.60
C ASP A 393 -4.87 -11.00 7.13
N GLN A 394 -4.30 -9.89 7.59
CA GLN A 394 -3.99 -9.60 9.00
C GLN A 394 -5.19 -9.76 9.94
N TYR A 395 -6.39 -9.41 9.47
CA TYR A 395 -7.62 -9.48 10.28
C TYR A 395 -8.47 -10.75 10.01
N GLY A 396 -8.06 -11.60 9.07
CA GLY A 396 -8.79 -12.83 8.77
C GLY A 396 -10.07 -12.64 7.94
N GLN A 397 -10.36 -11.43 7.46
CA GLN A 397 -11.58 -11.10 6.72
C GLN A 397 -11.59 -11.77 5.34
N LEU A 398 -10.43 -11.88 4.67
CA LEU A 398 -10.34 -12.57 3.38
C LEU A 398 -10.59 -14.08 3.55
N ARG A 399 -9.98 -14.70 4.56
CA ARG A 399 -10.21 -16.11 4.91
C ARG A 399 -11.65 -16.38 5.33
N PHE A 400 -12.25 -15.47 6.11
CA PHE A 400 -13.66 -15.54 6.49
C PHE A 400 -14.57 -15.50 5.26
N THR A 401 -14.31 -14.57 4.34
CA THR A 401 -15.05 -14.45 3.07
C THR A 401 -14.95 -15.74 2.26
N GLY A 402 -13.75 -16.33 2.16
CA GLY A 402 -13.55 -17.63 1.52
C GLY A 402 -14.40 -18.75 2.14
N LEU A 403 -14.36 -18.87 3.47
CA LEU A 403 -15.17 -19.85 4.20
C LEU A 403 -16.67 -19.63 3.96
N TRP A 404 -17.13 -18.39 4.08
CA TRP A 404 -18.53 -18.00 3.86
C TRP A 404 -19.03 -18.43 2.47
N ASN A 405 -18.24 -18.13 1.43
CA ASN A 405 -18.57 -18.46 0.05
C ASN A 405 -18.60 -19.96 -0.18
N ARG A 406 -17.63 -20.73 0.36
CA ARG A 406 -17.63 -22.20 0.25
C ARG A 406 -18.84 -22.84 0.94
N LEU A 407 -19.28 -22.28 2.05
CA LEU A 407 -20.48 -22.72 2.77
C LEU A 407 -21.78 -22.31 2.07
N LYS A 408 -21.72 -21.47 1.03
CA LYS A 408 -22.88 -20.88 0.34
C LYS A 408 -23.82 -20.19 1.33
N ALA A 409 -23.25 -19.50 2.33
CA ALA A 409 -24.02 -18.77 3.31
C ALA A 409 -24.75 -17.57 2.67
N ASN A 410 -25.95 -17.25 3.17
CA ASN A 410 -26.79 -16.19 2.62
C ASN A 410 -26.39 -14.83 3.18
N GLY A 411 -26.29 -13.82 2.31
CA GLY A 411 -26.00 -12.43 2.68
C GLY A 411 -24.59 -12.00 2.29
N ASP A 412 -24.22 -10.80 2.74
CA ASP A 412 -22.93 -10.19 2.44
C ASP A 412 -21.86 -10.66 3.45
N PRO A 413 -20.80 -11.37 3.02
CA PRO A 413 -19.74 -11.85 3.89
C PRO A 413 -19.02 -10.72 4.64
N GLU A 414 -18.88 -9.54 4.02
CA GLU A 414 -18.20 -8.39 4.62
C GLU A 414 -19.02 -7.87 5.80
N LYS A 415 -20.31 -7.64 5.59
CA LYS A 415 -21.23 -7.28 6.66
C LYS A 415 -21.24 -8.33 7.78
N ALA A 416 -21.31 -9.61 7.44
CA ALA A 416 -21.33 -10.69 8.43
C ALA A 416 -20.03 -10.74 9.27
N TYR A 417 -18.88 -10.50 8.63
CA TYR A 417 -17.61 -10.38 9.33
C TYR A 417 -17.61 -9.20 10.31
N HIS A 418 -18.05 -8.02 9.88
CA HIS A 418 -18.11 -6.84 10.74
C HIS A 418 -19.11 -6.99 11.90
N ASP A 419 -20.28 -7.57 11.65
CA ASP A 419 -21.27 -7.88 12.69
C ASP A 419 -20.68 -8.85 13.72
N LEU A 420 -19.93 -9.87 13.27
CA LEU A 420 -19.26 -10.85 14.14
C LEU A 420 -18.17 -10.19 15.00
N ILE A 421 -17.29 -9.40 14.39
CA ILE A 421 -16.22 -8.69 15.11
C ILE A 421 -16.81 -7.69 16.09
N GLY A 422 -17.82 -6.92 15.68
CA GLY A 422 -18.54 -6.01 16.56
C GLY A 422 -19.14 -6.72 17.77
N ALA A 423 -19.85 -7.83 17.54
CA ALA A 423 -20.42 -8.64 18.62
C ALA A 423 -19.35 -9.20 19.57
N TYR A 424 -18.25 -9.71 19.04
CA TYR A 424 -17.14 -10.24 19.85
C TYR A 424 -16.56 -9.16 20.77
N LEU A 425 -16.27 -7.98 20.22
CA LEU A 425 -15.65 -6.89 20.96
C LEU A 425 -16.57 -6.35 22.06
N HIS A 426 -17.87 -6.22 21.78
CA HIS A 426 -18.87 -5.76 22.75
C HIS A 426 -19.08 -6.71 23.94
N HIS A 427 -18.67 -7.97 23.84
CA HIS A 427 -18.75 -8.94 24.94
C HIS A 427 -17.44 -9.08 25.73
N THR A 428 -16.34 -8.50 25.25
CA THR A 428 -15.01 -8.59 25.87
C THR A 428 -14.50 -7.28 26.49
N SER A 429 -15.20 -6.17 26.25
CA SER A 429 -15.04 -4.87 26.92
C SER A 429 -16.00 -4.76 28.10
#